data_AF-A0A8J2AAU8-F1
#
_entry.id   AF-A0A8J2AAU8-F1
#
_cell.length_a   1.000
_cell.length_b   1.000
_cell.length_c   1.000
_cell.angle_alpha   90.00
_cell.angle_beta   90.00
_cell.angle_gamma   90.00
#
_symmetry.space_group_name_H-M   'P 1'
#
loop_
_entity.id
_entity.type
_entity.pdbx_description
1 polymer ?
#
loop_
_entity_poly.entity_id
_entity_poly.type
_entity_poly.pdbx_seq_one_letter_code
_entity_poly.pdbx_strand_id
1 'polypeptide(L)'
;MSVPYFSSRARLAVTRLSTAQPSSRGFRKSLSAFSCAVLATNTFTSLVSGKRAASKSMAWFATTIDNTEGADRIKNAVRKLSGSGEAKTIDVHIRHVYSYFWWDGKLDEAAEQRLEVSVDEKNSEGTAPLVEQTIVREHSDDVPMLLSKRGWNEMPSFPCYQLTFRKSLDDKESADEAVRQLDLQKAGREVVSRRQAGCAQFERERQTLFVKTTAQRKEEAKKTIADMPGGTKLHVEETLVNANEDYWKWLEEQTESGSFSVSGADSKEKKDDESVENSKEETTREL
;
A
#
# COMPACT_ATOMS: atom_id res chain seq x y z
N MET A 1 6.45 1.30 41.49
CA MET A 1 6.07 -0.12 41.35
C MET A 1 5.98 -0.39 39.86
N SER A 2 7.00 -1.05 39.33
CA SER A 2 7.22 -1.20 37.88
C SER A 2 6.65 -2.54 37.43
N VAL A 3 5.71 -2.52 36.49
CA VAL A 3 5.11 -3.71 35.91
C VAL A 3 5.93 -4.10 34.67
N PRO A 4 6.38 -5.36 34.51
CA PRO A 4 7.13 -5.77 33.34
C PRO A 4 6.21 -6.04 32.14
N TYR A 5 6.60 -5.49 30.99
CA TYR A 5 6.05 -5.79 29.67
C TYR A 5 6.36 -7.25 29.28
N PHE A 6 5.32 -8.06 29.06
CA PHE A 6 5.43 -9.39 28.47
C PHE A 6 5.36 -9.28 26.94
N SER A 7 6.51 -9.39 26.28
CA SER A 7 6.63 -9.58 24.83
C SER A 7 6.52 -11.08 24.52
N SER A 8 5.36 -11.51 24.02
CA SER A 8 5.15 -12.88 23.54
C SER A 8 5.69 -13.05 22.13
N ARG A 9 6.95 -13.49 22.03
CA ARG A 9 7.56 -13.96 20.77
C ARG A 9 7.18 -15.42 20.51
N ALA A 10 6.30 -15.67 19.55
CA ALA A 10 6.14 -16.98 18.94
C ALA A 10 7.13 -17.13 17.77
N ARG A 11 8.15 -17.98 17.95
CA ARG A 11 9.02 -18.45 16.87
C ARG A 11 8.34 -19.62 16.16
N LEU A 12 8.17 -19.52 14.85
CA LEU A 12 7.95 -20.70 14.01
C LEU A 12 8.99 -20.72 12.89
N ALA A 13 9.76 -21.81 12.90
CA ALA A 13 10.70 -22.19 11.87
C ALA A 13 9.96 -22.69 10.64
N VAL A 14 10.37 -22.27 9.44
CA VAL A 14 9.98 -22.93 8.20
C VAL A 14 11.18 -23.11 7.28
N THR A 15 11.26 -24.34 6.81
CA THR A 15 12.34 -25.06 6.14
C THR A 15 12.60 -24.55 4.72
N ARG A 16 13.88 -24.45 4.34
CA ARG A 16 14.33 -24.22 2.96
C ARG A 16 14.07 -25.47 2.12
N LEU A 17 13.42 -25.31 0.97
CA LEU A 17 13.49 -26.25 -0.15
C LEU A 17 13.96 -25.52 -1.40
N SER A 18 15.07 -26.03 -1.93
CA SER A 18 15.75 -25.68 -3.17
C SER A 18 15.14 -26.49 -4.32
N THR A 19 14.80 -25.85 -5.44
CA THR A 19 14.74 -26.52 -6.75
C THR A 19 14.99 -25.54 -7.89
N ALA A 20 15.61 -26.08 -8.93
CA ALA A 20 16.34 -25.42 -10.00
C ALA A 20 15.49 -24.70 -11.07
N GLN A 21 16.17 -23.80 -11.80
CA GLN A 21 15.77 -23.30 -13.11
C GLN A 21 15.75 -24.42 -14.16
N PRO A 22 15.01 -24.21 -15.27
CA PRO A 22 15.75 -24.25 -16.53
C PRO A 22 15.45 -23.07 -17.47
N SER A 23 16.48 -22.82 -18.27
CA SER A 23 16.60 -21.92 -19.41
C SER A 23 15.87 -22.40 -20.67
N SER A 24 15.31 -21.45 -21.44
CA SER A 24 15.27 -21.52 -22.91
C SER A 24 14.98 -20.11 -23.46
N ARG A 25 15.92 -19.51 -24.22
CA ARG A 25 15.87 -19.32 -25.69
C ARG A 25 14.51 -18.77 -26.15
N GLY A 26 14.37 -17.53 -26.64
CA GLY A 26 15.14 -16.90 -27.70
C GLY A 26 14.34 -16.99 -29.00
N PHE A 27 13.61 -15.94 -29.37
CA PHE A 27 13.08 -15.77 -30.73
C PHE A 27 13.10 -14.30 -31.16
N ARG A 28 13.49 -14.12 -32.42
CA ARG A 28 13.85 -12.87 -33.10
C ARG A 28 12.65 -12.22 -33.80
N LYS A 29 12.71 -10.89 -33.90
CA LYS A 29 12.43 -9.96 -35.03
C LYS A 29 11.23 -10.21 -35.96
N SER A 30 10.45 -9.15 -36.21
CA SER A 30 10.07 -8.59 -37.54
C SER A 30 8.73 -7.84 -37.41
N LEU A 31 8.72 -6.50 -37.47
CA LEU A 31 8.33 -5.70 -38.65
C LEU A 31 7.04 -6.16 -39.32
N SER A 32 5.98 -5.34 -39.23
CA SER A 32 5.19 -4.93 -40.40
C SER A 32 4.21 -3.82 -40.00
N ALA A 33 4.39 -2.66 -40.61
CA ALA A 33 3.43 -1.59 -40.63
C ALA A 33 2.29 -1.97 -41.58
N PHE A 34 1.05 -1.90 -41.11
CA PHE A 34 -0.12 -1.83 -41.96
C PHE A 34 -0.90 -0.56 -41.64
N SER A 35 -0.68 0.45 -42.47
CA SER A 35 -1.66 1.49 -42.72
C SER A 35 -2.89 0.86 -43.37
N CYS A 36 -4.04 0.99 -42.73
CA CYS A 36 -5.31 0.94 -43.42
C CYS A 36 -6.21 2.00 -42.78
N ALA A 37 -6.25 3.16 -43.43
CA ALA A 37 -7.38 4.06 -43.36
C ALA A 37 -8.64 3.28 -43.72
N VAL A 38 -9.76 3.59 -43.05
CA VAL A 38 -11.13 3.56 -43.62
C VAL A 38 -12.15 3.94 -42.54
N LEU A 39 -13.02 4.88 -42.93
CA LEU A 39 -14.36 5.18 -42.41
C LEU A 39 -14.50 5.99 -41.12
N ALA A 40 -14.42 7.31 -41.31
CA ALA A 40 -15.29 8.26 -40.64
C ALA A 40 -16.76 7.82 -40.80
N THR A 41 -17.35 7.31 -39.72
CA THR A 41 -18.78 7.02 -39.64
C THR A 41 -19.36 7.71 -38.41
N ASN A 42 -20.23 8.68 -38.69
CA ASN A 42 -21.26 9.28 -37.86
C ASN A 42 -21.30 8.85 -36.38
N THR A 43 -20.57 9.55 -35.53
CA THR A 43 -20.90 9.58 -34.09
C THR A 43 -22.05 10.56 -33.89
N PHE A 44 -23.27 10.00 -33.87
CA PHE A 44 -24.39 10.61 -33.16
C PHE A 44 -23.92 10.89 -31.72
N THR A 45 -23.66 12.15 -31.40
CA THR A 45 -23.54 12.62 -30.03
C THR A 45 -24.92 12.54 -29.40
N SER A 46 -25.28 11.32 -28.97
CA SER A 46 -26.33 11.15 -27.99
C SER A 46 -25.85 11.82 -26.71
N LEU A 47 -26.26 13.08 -26.55
CA LEU A 47 -26.30 13.84 -25.32
C LEU A 47 -27.27 13.13 -24.37
N VAL A 48 -26.93 11.92 -23.95
CA VAL A 48 -27.42 11.39 -22.69
C VAL A 48 -26.70 12.22 -21.63
N SER A 49 -27.27 13.38 -21.33
CA SER A 49 -27.15 13.99 -20.01
C SER A 49 -27.73 12.98 -19.02
N GLY A 50 -26.96 11.93 -18.77
CA GLY A 50 -27.07 11.16 -17.57
C GLY A 50 -26.85 12.18 -16.48
N LYS A 51 -27.93 12.58 -15.83
CA LYS A 51 -27.89 13.02 -14.44
C LYS A 51 -27.18 11.89 -13.70
N ARG A 52 -25.84 11.88 -13.72
CA ARG A 52 -25.05 11.29 -12.66
C ARG A 52 -25.58 12.03 -11.45
N ALA A 53 -26.48 11.37 -10.72
CA ALA A 53 -26.82 11.80 -9.38
C ALA A 53 -25.46 12.03 -8.73
N ALA A 54 -25.11 13.29 -8.48
CA ALA A 54 -23.89 13.63 -7.76
C ALA A 54 -23.95 12.74 -6.53
N SER A 55 -23.06 11.75 -6.46
CA SER A 55 -23.06 10.79 -5.37
C SER A 55 -22.84 11.62 -4.12
N LYS A 56 -23.91 11.84 -3.39
CA LYS A 56 -23.98 12.66 -2.19
C LYS A 56 -22.80 12.30 -1.29
N SER A 57 -22.01 13.28 -0.90
CA SER A 57 -20.66 13.00 -0.40
C SER A 57 -20.76 12.53 1.05
N MET A 58 -20.63 11.22 1.26
CA MET A 58 -20.56 10.64 2.60
C MET A 58 -19.22 11.00 3.23
N ALA A 59 -19.23 11.34 4.53
CA ALA A 59 -17.98 11.44 5.28
C ALA A 59 -17.48 10.03 5.57
N TRP A 60 -16.21 9.77 5.25
CA TRP A 60 -15.58 8.47 5.41
C TRP A 60 -14.40 8.58 6.37
N PHE A 61 -14.22 7.57 7.21
CA PHE A 61 -13.10 7.44 8.14
C PHE A 61 -12.52 6.04 8.05
N ALA A 62 -11.21 5.92 8.26
CA ALA A 62 -10.57 4.63 8.44
C ALA A 62 -9.53 4.64 9.55
N THR A 63 -9.47 3.56 10.31
CA THR A 63 -8.49 3.32 11.36
C THR A 63 -8.13 1.83 11.42
N THR A 64 -7.04 1.48 12.10
CA THR A 64 -6.65 0.09 12.33
C THR A 64 -6.25 -0.14 13.77
N ILE A 65 -6.58 -1.32 14.29
CA ILE A 65 -6.25 -1.76 15.65
C ILE A 65 -5.85 -3.23 15.64
N ASP A 66 -4.92 -3.61 16.51
CA ASP A 66 -4.25 -4.93 16.49
C ASP A 66 -5.12 -6.11 16.99
N ASN A 67 -6.33 -5.83 17.49
CA ASN A 67 -7.19 -6.87 18.08
C ASN A 67 -8.70 -6.64 17.88
N THR A 68 -9.46 -7.74 17.91
CA THR A 68 -10.92 -7.74 17.71
C THR A 68 -11.68 -7.01 18.81
N GLU A 69 -11.24 -7.10 20.06
CA GLU A 69 -11.91 -6.45 21.20
C GLU A 69 -11.88 -4.92 21.07
N GLY A 70 -10.72 -4.36 20.70
CA GLY A 70 -10.54 -2.94 20.43
C GLY A 70 -11.37 -2.48 19.24
N ALA A 71 -11.42 -3.27 18.17
CA ALA A 71 -12.28 -2.97 17.02
C ALA A 71 -13.77 -2.94 17.40
N ASP A 72 -14.24 -3.91 18.19
CA ASP A 72 -15.62 -3.93 18.66
C ASP A 72 -15.92 -2.79 19.64
N ARG A 73 -14.96 -2.38 20.48
CA ARG A 73 -15.10 -1.21 21.36
C ARG A 73 -15.30 0.07 20.55
N ILE A 74 -14.44 0.35 19.57
CA ILE A 74 -14.56 1.53 18.69
C ILE A 74 -15.89 1.48 17.93
N LYS A 75 -16.22 0.36 17.30
CA LYS A 75 -17.48 0.17 16.56
C LYS A 75 -18.71 0.43 17.42
N ASN A 76 -18.75 -0.10 18.65
CA ASN A 76 -19.88 0.09 19.56
C ASN A 76 -19.98 1.54 20.03
N ALA A 77 -18.85 2.20 20.31
CA ALA A 77 -18.82 3.61 20.68
C ALA A 77 -19.30 4.52 19.53
N VAL A 78 -18.81 4.28 18.32
CA VAL A 78 -19.25 5.01 17.11
C VAL A 78 -20.73 4.80 16.84
N ARG A 79 -21.25 3.57 16.98
CA ARG A 79 -22.68 3.28 16.78
C ARG A 79 -23.59 3.98 17.80
N LYS A 80 -23.13 4.22 19.04
CA LYS A 80 -23.90 4.97 20.04
C LYS A 80 -24.16 6.41 19.63
N LEU A 81 -23.33 7.00 18.75
CA LEU A 81 -23.55 8.33 18.20
C LEU A 81 -24.82 8.40 17.31
N SER A 82 -25.32 7.26 16.82
CA SER A 82 -26.56 7.18 16.03
C SER A 82 -27.85 7.21 16.87
N GLY A 83 -27.77 7.42 18.19
CA GLY A 83 -28.77 6.94 19.15
C GLY A 83 -29.73 7.94 19.81
N SER A 84 -30.15 9.05 19.19
CA SER A 84 -31.11 9.97 19.85
C SER A 84 -32.20 10.61 18.97
N GLY A 85 -32.46 10.12 17.76
CA GLY A 85 -33.52 10.64 16.89
C GLY A 85 -33.57 9.91 15.55
N GLU A 86 -34.48 10.31 14.65
CA GLU A 86 -34.74 9.71 13.32
C GLU A 86 -33.52 9.61 12.36
N ALA A 87 -32.32 9.96 12.81
CA ALA A 87 -31.07 9.84 12.09
C ALA A 87 -30.48 8.42 12.18
N LYS A 88 -30.87 7.54 11.24
CA LYS A 88 -29.98 6.46 10.77
C LYS A 88 -29.10 7.05 9.64
N THR A 89 -27.83 6.72 9.44
CA THR A 89 -27.10 5.48 9.75
C THR A 89 -25.61 5.80 9.77
N ILE A 90 -24.90 5.55 10.87
CA ILE A 90 -23.43 5.40 10.81
C ILE A 90 -23.17 3.94 10.48
N ASP A 91 -22.54 3.68 9.32
CA ASP A 91 -22.12 2.33 8.96
C ASP A 91 -20.67 2.11 9.40
N VAL A 92 -20.40 0.91 9.92
CA VAL A 92 -19.06 0.52 10.38
C VAL A 92 -18.77 -0.86 9.84
N HIS A 93 -17.81 -0.92 8.92
CA HIS A 93 -17.28 -2.17 8.39
C HIS A 93 -15.95 -2.50 9.06
N ILE A 94 -15.79 -3.75 9.47
CA ILE A 94 -14.53 -4.28 10.00
C ILE A 94 -13.97 -5.26 8.98
N ARG A 95 -12.68 -5.13 8.66
CA ARG A 95 -11.95 -6.00 7.74
C ARG A 95 -10.72 -6.56 8.44
N HIS A 96 -10.42 -7.83 8.19
CA HIS A 96 -9.13 -8.40 8.58
C HIS A 96 -8.08 -7.98 7.56
N VAL A 97 -7.04 -7.30 8.02
CA VAL A 97 -5.93 -6.86 7.19
C VAL A 97 -4.61 -7.36 7.74
N TYR A 98 -3.63 -7.52 6.85
CA TYR A 98 -2.25 -7.74 7.22
C TYR A 98 -1.44 -6.49 6.87
N SER A 99 -0.91 -5.84 7.88
CA SER A 99 -0.27 -4.54 7.80
C SER A 99 1.25 -4.67 7.74
N TYR A 100 1.85 -3.85 6.88
CA TYR A 100 3.29 -3.62 6.75
C TYR A 100 3.55 -2.18 7.09
N PHE A 101 4.50 -1.92 7.97
CA PHE A 101 4.87 -0.57 8.35
C PHE A 101 6.31 -0.53 8.79
N TRP A 102 6.88 0.66 8.81
CA TRP A 102 8.24 0.83 9.31
C TRP A 102 8.21 1.41 10.72
N TRP A 103 8.86 0.71 11.64
CA TRP A 103 8.90 1.07 13.06
C TRP A 103 10.27 0.74 13.63
N ASP A 104 10.82 1.61 14.47
CA ASP A 104 12.13 1.43 15.11
C ASP A 104 13.25 0.99 14.14
N GLY A 105 13.31 1.61 12.96
CA GLY A 105 14.38 1.37 11.99
C GLY A 105 14.28 0.05 11.22
N LYS A 106 13.16 -0.66 11.31
CA LYS A 106 12.93 -1.91 10.57
C LYS A 106 11.52 -1.97 9.98
N LEU A 107 11.37 -2.83 8.99
CA LEU A 107 10.07 -3.29 8.52
C LEU A 107 9.45 -4.21 9.59
N ASP A 108 8.24 -3.89 10.02
CA ASP A 108 7.42 -4.70 10.90
C ASP A 108 6.10 -5.10 10.23
N GLU A 109 5.46 -6.12 10.79
CA GLU A 109 4.27 -6.75 10.23
C GLU A 109 3.28 -7.10 11.33
N ALA A 110 1.99 -6.79 11.13
CA ALA A 110 0.94 -7.09 12.10
C ALA A 110 -0.36 -7.55 11.42
N ALA A 111 -1.06 -8.49 12.06
CA ALA A 111 -2.45 -8.78 11.72
C ALA A 111 -3.35 -7.80 12.49
N GLU A 112 -4.21 -7.07 11.78
CA GLU A 112 -5.01 -5.99 12.35
C GLU A 112 -6.47 -6.06 11.89
N GLN A 113 -7.31 -5.32 12.60
CA GLN A 113 -8.68 -5.01 12.23
C GLN A 113 -8.73 -3.60 11.65
N ARG A 114 -9.11 -3.47 10.38
CA ARG A 114 -9.38 -2.18 9.75
C ARG A 114 -10.85 -1.83 9.89
N LEU A 115 -11.12 -0.70 10.52
CA LEU A 115 -12.46 -0.15 10.62
C LEU A 115 -12.63 0.92 9.55
N GLU A 116 -13.71 0.81 8.77
CA GLU A 116 -14.15 1.85 7.84
C GLU A 116 -15.52 2.34 8.29
N VAL A 117 -15.58 3.63 8.63
CA VAL A 117 -16.79 4.28 9.12
C VAL A 117 -17.32 5.21 8.05
N SER A 118 -18.60 5.10 7.74
CA SER A 118 -19.27 5.99 6.79
C SER A 118 -20.45 6.69 7.46
N VAL A 119 -20.49 8.01 7.31
CA VAL A 119 -21.55 8.87 7.86
C VAL A 119 -22.29 9.51 6.70
N ASP A 120 -23.62 9.37 6.70
CA ASP A 120 -24.49 10.00 5.70
C ASP A 120 -24.32 11.53 5.71
N GLU A 121 -24.32 12.12 4.51
CA GLU A 121 -24.07 13.53 4.24
C GLU A 121 -24.99 14.44 5.07
N LYS A 122 -26.27 14.06 5.24
CA LYS A 122 -27.26 14.86 5.99
C LYS A 122 -26.87 15.12 7.44
N ASN A 123 -25.97 14.31 7.99
CA ASN A 123 -25.57 14.36 9.39
C ASN A 123 -24.07 14.63 9.56
N SER A 124 -23.31 14.80 8.47
CA SER A 124 -21.85 14.81 8.51
C SER A 124 -21.28 16.00 9.27
N GLU A 125 -21.83 17.19 9.14
CA GLU A 125 -21.28 18.42 9.75
C GLU A 125 -21.17 18.34 11.29
N GLY A 126 -22.20 17.82 11.96
CA GLY A 126 -22.20 17.62 13.41
C GLY A 126 -21.62 16.28 13.87
N THR A 127 -21.74 15.22 13.05
CA THR A 127 -21.39 13.86 13.46
C THR A 127 -19.95 13.50 13.14
N ALA A 128 -19.37 14.02 12.04
CA ALA A 128 -18.00 13.71 11.63
C ALA A 128 -16.96 14.03 12.71
N PRO A 129 -16.98 15.22 13.36
CA PRO A 129 -16.04 15.50 14.44
C PRO A 129 -16.20 14.55 15.64
N LEU A 130 -17.44 14.16 15.97
CA LEU A 130 -17.73 13.24 17.06
C LEU A 130 -17.23 11.82 16.76
N VAL A 131 -17.30 11.39 15.49
CA VAL A 131 -16.75 10.10 15.04
C VAL A 131 -15.23 10.10 15.19
N GLU A 132 -14.53 11.13 14.70
CA GLU A 132 -13.07 11.21 14.84
C GLU A 132 -12.63 11.19 16.31
N GLN A 133 -13.26 12.04 17.14
CA GLN A 133 -12.98 12.07 18.59
C GLN A 133 -13.25 10.72 19.26
N THR A 134 -14.33 10.05 18.87
CA THR A 134 -14.68 8.74 19.42
C THR A 134 -13.68 7.68 18.99
N ILE A 135 -13.22 7.68 17.73
CA ILE A 135 -12.19 6.74 17.28
C ILE A 135 -10.91 6.94 18.08
N VAL A 136 -10.40 8.17 18.18
CA VAL A 136 -9.15 8.47 18.90
C VAL A 136 -9.25 8.10 20.38
N ARG A 137 -10.35 8.49 21.06
CA ARG A 137 -10.52 8.23 22.50
C ARG A 137 -10.58 6.74 22.84
N GLU A 138 -11.19 5.93 21.98
CA GLU A 138 -11.39 4.51 22.23
C GLU A 138 -10.23 3.65 21.67
N HIS A 139 -9.25 4.27 21.01
CA HIS A 139 -8.08 3.60 20.45
C HIS A 139 -7.10 3.18 21.55
N SER A 140 -6.44 2.03 21.37
CA SER A 140 -5.38 1.57 22.29
C SER A 140 -4.02 2.17 21.99
N ASP A 141 -3.76 2.46 20.72
CA ASP A 141 -2.44 2.93 20.27
C ASP A 141 -2.22 4.39 20.62
N ASP A 142 -0.99 4.73 21.01
CA ASP A 142 -0.58 6.10 21.35
C ASP A 142 -0.68 7.03 20.13
N VAL A 143 -0.37 6.51 18.94
CA VAL A 143 -0.46 7.21 17.65
C VAL A 143 -1.43 6.45 16.75
N PRO A 144 -2.75 6.60 16.96
CA PRO A 144 -3.73 5.89 16.16
C PRO A 144 -3.67 6.36 14.72
N MET A 145 -3.67 5.43 13.76
CA MET A 145 -3.93 5.77 12.37
C MET A 145 -5.40 6.20 12.25
N LEU A 146 -5.65 7.47 11.90
CA LEU A 146 -6.98 7.94 11.54
C LEU A 146 -6.91 8.69 10.22
N LEU A 147 -7.58 8.14 9.20
CA LEU A 147 -7.77 8.76 7.91
C LEU A 147 -9.21 9.24 7.79
N SER A 148 -9.44 10.40 7.17
CA SER A 148 -10.79 10.89 6.89
C SER A 148 -10.91 11.56 5.52
N LYS A 149 -12.11 11.49 4.96
CA LYS A 149 -12.51 12.22 3.76
C LYS A 149 -13.89 12.81 4.01
N ARG A 150 -13.93 14.12 4.26
CA ARG A 150 -15.14 14.87 4.60
C ARG A 150 -15.62 15.64 3.36
N GLY A 151 -16.16 14.89 2.40
CA GLY A 151 -16.62 15.44 1.13
C GLY A 151 -15.54 15.79 0.11
N TRP A 152 -15.94 16.33 -1.03
CA TRP A 152 -15.05 16.56 -2.19
C TRP A 152 -14.31 17.90 -2.18
N ASN A 153 -14.81 18.89 -1.42
CA ASN A 153 -14.32 20.27 -1.44
C ASN A 153 -13.55 20.67 -0.17
N GLU A 154 -13.50 19.81 0.84
CA GLU A 154 -12.75 20.09 2.07
C GLU A 154 -11.26 19.81 1.83
N MET A 155 -10.43 20.84 2.02
CA MET A 155 -8.98 20.71 1.90
C MET A 155 -8.43 20.09 3.20
N PRO A 156 -7.75 18.92 3.13
CA PRO A 156 -7.19 18.28 4.31
C PRO A 156 -6.11 19.15 4.96
N SER A 157 -6.14 19.26 6.29
CA SER A 157 -5.10 19.95 7.07
C SER A 157 -3.79 19.18 7.07
N PHE A 158 -3.87 17.84 7.07
CA PHE A 158 -2.73 16.92 7.03
C PHE A 158 -2.89 15.97 5.84
N PRO A 159 -2.60 16.46 4.61
CA PRO A 159 -2.89 15.76 3.36
C PRO A 159 -2.03 14.51 3.17
N CYS A 160 -2.64 13.34 3.13
CA CYS A 160 -1.96 12.12 2.66
C CYS A 160 -2.75 11.41 1.56
N TYR A 161 -2.11 10.43 0.91
CA TYR A 161 -2.72 9.64 -0.15
C TYR A 161 -2.95 8.22 0.32
N GLN A 162 -4.17 7.73 0.12
CA GLN A 162 -4.47 6.30 0.11
C GLN A 162 -4.53 5.83 -1.35
N LEU A 163 -3.58 4.98 -1.73
CA LEU A 163 -3.60 4.25 -3.00
C LEU A 163 -4.23 2.89 -2.75
N THR A 164 -5.34 2.62 -3.42
CA THR A 164 -6.05 1.35 -3.34
C THR A 164 -5.81 0.56 -4.62
N PHE A 165 -5.11 -0.56 -4.49
CA PHE A 165 -4.84 -1.47 -5.59
C PHE A 165 -5.79 -2.66 -5.48
N ARG A 166 -6.57 -2.88 -6.53
CA ARG A 166 -7.52 -4.01 -6.63
C ARG A 166 -7.39 -4.68 -7.98
N LYS A 167 -7.77 -5.96 -8.03
CA LYS A 167 -7.95 -6.68 -9.30
C LYS A 167 -9.00 -5.95 -10.15
N SER A 168 -8.71 -5.73 -11.44
CA SER A 168 -9.71 -5.22 -12.37
C SER A 168 -10.86 -6.24 -12.50
N LEU A 169 -12.10 -5.78 -12.36
CA LEU A 169 -13.30 -6.62 -12.50
C LEU A 169 -13.69 -6.86 -13.97
N ASP A 170 -13.09 -6.10 -14.89
CA ASP A 170 -13.50 -6.03 -16.30
C ASP A 170 -12.83 -7.09 -17.20
N ASP A 171 -11.88 -7.87 -16.68
CA ASP A 171 -11.14 -8.87 -17.46
C ASP A 171 -11.09 -10.24 -16.76
N LYS A 172 -12.23 -10.95 -16.78
CA LYS A 172 -12.48 -12.18 -16.01
C LYS A 172 -11.64 -13.39 -16.45
N GLU A 173 -11.08 -13.41 -17.65
CA GLU A 173 -10.32 -14.58 -18.14
C GLU A 173 -8.80 -14.37 -18.14
N SER A 174 -8.29 -13.14 -18.36
CA SER A 174 -6.83 -12.88 -18.44
C SER A 174 -6.21 -12.36 -17.14
N ALA A 175 -7.04 -11.83 -16.21
CA ALA A 175 -6.58 -11.31 -14.93
C ALA A 175 -6.53 -12.38 -13.82
N ASP A 176 -7.23 -13.51 -13.97
CA ASP A 176 -7.33 -14.54 -12.93
C ASP A 176 -5.99 -15.21 -12.61
N GLU A 177 -5.20 -15.56 -13.62
CA GLU A 177 -3.92 -16.24 -13.42
C GLU A 177 -2.78 -15.26 -13.07
N ALA A 178 -2.76 -14.09 -13.71
CA ALA A 178 -1.73 -13.07 -13.47
C ALA A 178 -1.88 -12.38 -12.10
N VAL A 179 -3.11 -12.19 -11.60
CA VAL A 179 -3.37 -11.60 -10.27
C VAL A 179 -3.32 -12.65 -9.17
N ARG A 180 -3.55 -13.95 -9.46
CA ARG A 180 -3.18 -15.03 -8.53
C ARG A 180 -1.68 -15.11 -8.27
N GLN A 181 -0.85 -14.71 -9.24
CA GLN A 181 0.60 -14.65 -9.11
C GLN A 181 1.11 -13.33 -8.53
N LEU A 182 0.35 -12.24 -8.67
CA LEU A 182 0.72 -10.98 -8.04
C LEU A 182 0.51 -11.11 -6.53
N ASP A 183 1.62 -11.36 -5.87
CA ASP A 183 1.71 -11.35 -4.42
C ASP A 183 1.57 -9.90 -3.92
N LEU A 184 0.33 -9.41 -3.84
CA LEU A 184 -0.02 -8.07 -3.31
C LEU A 184 0.52 -7.88 -1.89
N GLN A 185 0.69 -8.97 -1.16
CA GLN A 185 1.30 -9.00 0.15
C GLN A 185 2.80 -8.62 0.04
N LYS A 186 3.55 -9.26 -0.86
CA LYS A 186 4.92 -8.87 -1.22
C LYS A 186 5.01 -7.44 -1.76
N ALA A 187 4.02 -7.00 -2.55
CA ALA A 187 3.99 -5.65 -3.09
C ALA A 187 3.87 -4.59 -1.98
N GLY A 188 2.97 -4.81 -1.01
CA GLY A 188 2.85 -3.97 0.18
C GLY A 188 4.13 -3.91 0.99
N ARG A 189 4.77 -5.07 1.20
CA ARG A 189 6.06 -5.17 1.89
C ARG A 189 7.16 -4.38 1.19
N GLU A 190 7.21 -4.46 -0.14
CA GLU A 190 8.24 -3.81 -0.96
C GLU A 190 8.12 -2.28 -0.97
N VAL A 191 6.91 -1.73 -1.08
CA VAL A 191 6.75 -0.26 -1.07
C VAL A 191 7.09 0.34 0.30
N VAL A 192 6.81 -0.38 1.39
CA VAL A 192 7.17 0.05 2.74
C VAL A 192 8.67 -0.10 2.99
N SER A 193 9.28 -1.22 2.57
CA SER A 193 10.72 -1.45 2.74
C SER A 193 11.57 -0.41 1.99
N ARG A 194 11.07 0.08 0.85
CA ARG A 194 11.68 1.16 0.07
C ARG A 194 11.37 2.56 0.58
N ARG A 195 10.64 2.70 1.69
CA ARG A 195 10.25 4.01 2.26
C ARG A 195 9.42 4.87 1.30
N GLN A 196 8.71 4.22 0.37
CA GLN A 196 7.78 4.89 -0.57
C GLN A 196 6.37 5.01 0.03
N ALA A 197 6.12 4.31 1.13
CA ALA A 197 4.90 4.36 1.90
C ALA A 197 5.25 4.15 3.38
N GLY A 198 4.55 4.83 4.29
CA GLY A 198 4.71 4.56 5.73
C GLY A 198 4.01 3.27 6.14
N CYS A 199 2.87 2.97 5.50
CA CYS A 199 2.04 1.81 5.81
C CYS A 199 1.40 1.22 4.55
N ALA A 200 1.31 -0.10 4.49
CA ALA A 200 0.54 -0.84 3.49
C ALA A 200 -0.29 -1.93 4.17
N GLN A 201 -1.57 -2.05 3.81
CA GLN A 201 -2.51 -2.98 4.45
C GLN A 201 -3.15 -3.88 3.41
N PHE A 202 -2.99 -5.18 3.53
CA PHE A 202 -3.53 -6.17 2.59
C PHE A 202 -4.78 -6.86 3.15
N GLU A 203 -5.91 -6.72 2.45
CA GLU A 203 -7.15 -7.44 2.71
C GLU A 203 -7.22 -8.68 1.81
N ARG A 204 -7.03 -9.86 2.40
CA ARG A 204 -6.99 -11.12 1.65
C ARG A 204 -8.31 -11.46 0.96
N GLU A 205 -9.44 -11.23 1.62
CA GLU A 205 -10.76 -11.63 1.12
C GLU A 205 -11.11 -10.92 -0.20
N ARG A 206 -10.72 -9.67 -0.34
CA ARG A 206 -10.99 -8.84 -1.52
C ARG A 206 -9.80 -8.66 -2.44
N GLN A 207 -8.65 -9.25 -2.09
CA GLN A 207 -7.38 -9.06 -2.81
C GLN A 207 -7.11 -7.56 -3.04
N THR A 208 -7.21 -6.79 -1.96
CA THR A 208 -7.08 -5.33 -2.00
C THR A 208 -5.89 -4.90 -1.15
N LEU A 209 -5.02 -4.06 -1.72
CA LEU A 209 -3.89 -3.46 -1.03
C LEU A 209 -4.14 -1.96 -0.86
N PHE A 210 -4.10 -1.49 0.39
CA PHE A 210 -4.24 -0.08 0.75
C PHE A 210 -2.89 0.48 1.18
N VAL A 211 -2.27 1.30 0.33
CA VAL A 211 -0.97 1.95 0.60
C VAL A 211 -1.18 3.39 1.03
N LYS A 212 -0.57 3.80 2.15
CA LYS A 212 -0.63 5.16 2.69
C LYS A 212 0.73 5.83 2.49
N THR A 213 0.70 6.99 1.84
CA THR A 213 1.93 7.66 1.39
C THR A 213 1.72 9.18 1.29
N THR A 214 2.81 9.90 1.10
CA THR A 214 2.86 11.36 0.91
C THR A 214 2.75 11.73 -0.58
N ALA A 215 2.52 13.01 -0.86
CA ALA A 215 2.43 13.51 -2.24
C ALA A 215 3.71 13.25 -3.04
N GLN A 216 4.85 13.34 -2.38
CA GLN A 216 6.19 13.24 -2.94
C GLN A 216 6.53 11.80 -3.35
N ARG A 217 5.99 10.80 -2.65
CA ARG A 217 6.32 9.37 -2.86
C ARG A 217 5.26 8.57 -3.62
N LYS A 218 4.03 9.09 -3.78
CA LYS A 218 2.91 8.31 -4.35
C LYS A 218 3.21 7.72 -5.73
N GLU A 219 3.88 8.47 -6.61
CA GLU A 219 4.21 7.98 -7.97
C GLU A 219 5.29 6.89 -7.93
N GLU A 220 6.25 6.98 -7.01
CA GLU A 220 7.27 5.95 -6.80
C GLU A 220 6.62 4.65 -6.25
N ALA A 221 5.68 4.77 -5.31
CA ALA A 221 4.94 3.63 -4.78
C ALA A 221 4.11 2.93 -5.87
N LYS A 222 3.40 3.71 -6.71
CA LYS A 222 2.66 3.16 -7.87
C LYS A 222 3.59 2.45 -8.84
N LYS A 223 4.73 3.07 -9.16
CA LYS A 223 5.72 2.51 -10.09
C LYS A 223 6.27 1.19 -9.59
N THR A 224 6.67 1.11 -8.32
CA THR A 224 7.16 -0.14 -7.70
C THR A 224 6.16 -1.28 -7.87
N ILE A 225 4.87 -1.02 -7.64
CA ILE A 225 3.82 -2.03 -7.80
C ILE A 225 3.61 -2.37 -9.27
N ALA A 226 3.58 -1.38 -10.16
CA ALA A 226 3.41 -1.58 -11.59
C ALA A 226 4.56 -2.41 -12.22
N ASP A 227 5.78 -2.25 -11.72
CA ASP A 227 6.98 -2.97 -12.17
C ASP A 227 7.00 -4.44 -11.72
N MET A 228 6.11 -4.85 -10.80
CA MET A 228 5.98 -6.26 -10.40
C MET A 228 5.20 -7.08 -11.45
N PRO A 229 5.49 -8.39 -11.60
CA PRO A 229 4.76 -9.26 -12.52
C PRO A 229 3.25 -9.26 -12.26
N GLY A 230 2.46 -8.70 -13.19
CA GLY A 230 1.00 -8.55 -13.07
C GLY A 230 0.54 -7.21 -12.47
N GLY A 231 1.45 -6.35 -12.03
CA GLY A 231 1.14 -5.08 -11.38
C GLY A 231 0.42 -4.07 -12.28
N THR A 232 0.76 -4.04 -13.57
CA THR A 232 0.10 -3.18 -14.58
C THR A 232 -1.36 -3.56 -14.86
N LYS A 233 -1.80 -4.75 -14.42
CA LYS A 233 -3.19 -5.21 -14.58
C LYS A 233 -4.10 -4.80 -13.41
N LEU A 234 -3.53 -4.15 -12.39
CA LEU A 234 -4.30 -3.68 -11.25
C LEU A 234 -5.07 -2.41 -11.60
N HIS A 235 -6.29 -2.34 -11.10
CA HIS A 235 -6.99 -1.08 -10.98
C HIS A 235 -6.44 -0.32 -9.78
N VAL A 236 -6.01 0.92 -10.01
CA VAL A 236 -5.47 1.80 -8.97
C VAL A 236 -6.44 2.96 -8.74
N GLU A 237 -6.90 3.09 -7.52
CA GLU A 237 -7.69 4.23 -7.06
C GLU A 237 -6.84 5.10 -6.14
N GLU A 238 -6.65 6.36 -6.52
CA GLU A 238 -5.93 7.35 -5.70
C GLU A 238 -6.94 8.22 -4.97
N THR A 239 -6.84 8.26 -3.64
CA THR A 239 -7.69 9.11 -2.81
C THR A 239 -6.83 10.02 -1.95
N LEU A 240 -6.97 11.34 -2.14
CA LEU A 240 -6.49 12.34 -1.19
C LEU A 240 -7.38 12.28 0.06
N VAL A 241 -6.76 12.10 1.22
CA VAL A 241 -7.43 11.99 2.52
C VAL A 241 -6.71 12.86 3.56
N ASN A 242 -7.41 13.21 4.62
CA ASN A 242 -6.84 13.85 5.79
C ASN A 242 -6.35 12.78 6.76
N ALA A 243 -5.16 12.94 7.33
CA ALA A 243 -4.71 12.15 8.49
C ALA A 243 -4.93 12.95 9.79
N ASN A 244 -4.93 12.29 10.95
CA ASN A 244 -4.65 12.99 12.21
C ASN A 244 -3.18 13.43 12.24
N GLU A 245 -2.90 14.52 12.95
CA GLU A 245 -1.59 15.20 12.97
C GLU A 245 -0.43 14.25 13.30
N ASP A 246 -0.57 13.45 14.35
CA ASP A 246 0.51 12.57 14.81
C ASP A 246 0.83 11.45 13.80
N TYR A 247 -0.21 10.88 13.17
CA TYR A 247 -0.03 9.89 12.11
C TYR A 247 0.58 10.51 10.85
N TRP A 248 0.22 11.75 10.53
CA TRP A 248 0.82 12.48 9.41
C TRP A 248 2.31 12.71 9.62
N LYS A 249 2.72 13.22 10.79
CA LYS A 249 4.14 13.42 11.13
C LYS A 249 4.91 12.11 11.04
N TRP A 250 4.35 11.04 11.62
CA TRP A 250 4.93 9.71 11.52
C TRP A 250 5.09 9.26 10.05
N LEU A 251 4.06 9.48 9.21
CA LEU A 251 4.08 9.11 7.79
C LEU A 251 5.15 9.89 7.00
N GLU A 252 5.31 11.20 7.26
CA GLU A 252 6.39 12.01 6.67
C GLU A 252 7.75 11.46 7.06
N GLU A 253 8.01 11.27 8.36
CA GLU A 253 9.27 10.71 8.86
C GLU A 253 9.58 9.34 8.21
N GLN A 254 8.54 8.51 8.05
CA GLN A 254 8.66 7.18 7.45
C GLN A 254 8.92 7.19 5.95
N THR A 255 8.67 8.30 5.26
CA THR A 255 8.82 8.39 3.80
C THR A 255 9.97 9.32 3.35
N GLU A 256 10.44 10.19 4.24
CA GLU A 256 11.54 11.11 3.97
C GLU A 256 12.93 10.48 4.19
N SER A 257 13.10 9.67 5.23
CA SER A 257 14.40 9.08 5.59
C SER A 257 14.89 7.98 4.63
N GLY A 258 14.21 7.77 3.50
CA GLY A 258 14.65 6.96 2.37
C GLY A 258 15.68 7.63 1.45
N SER A 259 16.11 8.87 1.72
CA SER A 259 17.25 9.50 1.04
C SER A 259 18.60 8.94 1.54
N PHE A 260 18.74 7.61 1.57
CA PHE A 260 20.06 7.01 1.68
C PHE A 260 20.76 7.20 0.34
N SER A 261 21.54 8.28 0.23
CA SER A 261 22.48 8.49 -0.86
C SER A 261 23.42 7.28 -0.89
N VAL A 262 23.23 6.38 -1.84
CA VAL A 262 24.25 5.39 -2.23
C VAL A 262 25.36 6.15 -2.97
N SER A 263 26.05 7.04 -2.27
CA SER A 263 27.30 7.66 -2.71
C SER A 263 28.42 6.90 -1.99
N GLY A 264 28.71 5.70 -2.47
CA GLY A 264 29.71 4.82 -1.86
C GLY A 264 29.92 3.53 -2.62
N ALA A 265 29.78 3.55 -3.95
CA ALA A 265 30.44 2.55 -4.78
C ALA A 265 31.81 3.13 -5.13
N ASP A 266 32.79 2.81 -4.28
CA ASP A 266 34.21 2.96 -4.55
C ASP A 266 34.50 2.47 -5.96
N SER A 267 34.80 3.43 -6.84
CA SER A 267 35.59 3.21 -8.03
C SER A 267 36.96 2.71 -7.59
N LYS A 268 37.11 1.38 -7.48
CA LYS A 268 38.44 0.75 -7.54
C LYS A 268 38.99 0.99 -8.94
N GLU A 269 39.74 2.08 -9.03
CA GLU A 269 40.70 2.36 -10.08
C GLU A 269 41.52 1.09 -10.36
N LYS A 270 41.42 0.60 -11.59
CA LYS A 270 42.43 -0.24 -12.20
C LYS A 270 43.75 0.54 -12.18
N LYS A 271 44.75 0.03 -11.49
CA LYS A 271 46.15 0.24 -11.88
C LYS A 271 46.61 -1.00 -12.61
N ASP A 272 46.67 -0.85 -13.92
CA ASP A 272 47.53 -1.65 -14.79
C ASP A 272 48.99 -1.30 -14.42
N ASP A 273 49.81 -2.31 -14.14
CA ASP A 273 51.26 -2.22 -14.24
C ASP A 273 51.78 -3.54 -14.84
N GLU A 274 52.35 -3.41 -16.03
CA GLU A 274 53.12 -4.44 -16.75
C GLU A 274 54.52 -4.59 -16.15
N SER A 275 55.04 -5.83 -16.12
CA SER A 275 56.40 -6.27 -16.54
C SER A 275 56.70 -7.63 -15.90
N VAL A 276 56.71 -8.73 -16.66
CA VAL A 276 57.87 -9.36 -17.32
C VAL A 276 59.02 -9.69 -16.36
N GLU A 277 59.18 -10.98 -16.03
CA GLU A 277 60.48 -11.65 -16.19
C GLU A 277 60.38 -13.18 -16.22
N ASN A 278 61.01 -13.75 -17.25
CA ASN A 278 61.33 -15.17 -17.40
C ASN A 278 62.32 -15.61 -16.32
N SER A 279 62.13 -16.79 -15.74
CA SER A 279 63.27 -17.65 -15.41
C SER A 279 62.88 -19.13 -15.53
N LYS A 280 63.76 -19.84 -16.24
CA LYS A 280 63.83 -21.30 -16.36
C LYS A 280 64.56 -21.87 -15.14
N GLU A 281 64.61 -23.20 -15.10
CA GLU A 281 65.42 -24.08 -14.24
C GLU A 281 64.74 -24.44 -12.90
N GLU A 282 64.81 -25.66 -12.35
CA GLU A 282 65.56 -26.86 -12.72
C GLU A 282 64.93 -28.10 -12.05
N THR A 283 65.26 -29.23 -12.64
CA THR A 283 65.05 -30.61 -12.21
C THR A 283 65.69 -30.91 -10.85
N THR A 284 65.01 -31.59 -9.92
CA THR A 284 65.61 -32.73 -9.19
C THR A 284 64.57 -33.67 -8.60
N ARG A 285 64.69 -34.95 -8.98
CA ARG A 285 64.16 -36.13 -8.30
C ARG A 285 65.16 -36.56 -7.23
N GLU A 286 64.67 -36.96 -6.06
CA GLU A 286 65.21 -37.91 -5.06
C GLU A 286 64.30 -37.71 -3.82
N LEU A 287 63.66 -38.69 -3.17
CA LEU A 287 63.70 -40.15 -3.08
C LEU A 287 62.26 -40.67 -2.91
#